data_AF-A0A7H2BCP2-F1
#
_entry.id   AF-A0A7H2BCP2-F1
#
_cell.length_a   1.000
_cell.length_b   1.000
_cell.length_c   1.000
_cell.angle_alpha   90.00
_cell.angle_beta   90.00
_cell.angle_gamma   90.00
#
_symmetry.space_group_name_H-M   'P 1'
#
loop_
_entity.id
_entity.type
_entity.pdbx_description
1 polymer ?
#
loop_
_entity_poly.entity_id
_entity_poly.type
_entity_poly.pdbx_seq_one_letter_code
_entity_poly.pdbx_strand_id
1 'polypeptide(L)'
;MQAFHRVVATIDTEERKHLIGGMRGDMAALKEERARLTLRDVPVDKLRELTQGSVRTAPLAKAGIATVNDVLSHDVHSLTQVPGVGESTAAQIIAVAHRLLDESMSYEKEAVGEVRTPDAERMLVALHRLRDIDATFSDSDLLARLRSYQPLLAQPVPASSPFYVAYSDDTDDLQQFVDDLAWCEANQNLSVAGAQ
;
A
#
# COMPACT_ATOMS: atom_id res chain seq x y z
N MET A 1 -26.31 15.26 14.26
CA MET A 1 -24.96 15.65 13.76
C MET A 1 -23.80 15.17 14.61
N GLN A 2 -23.77 15.41 15.94
CA GLN A 2 -22.67 14.91 16.79
C GLN A 2 -22.57 13.38 16.79
N ALA A 3 -23.71 12.68 16.86
CA ALA A 3 -23.78 11.22 16.77
C ALA A 3 -23.14 10.67 15.48
N PHE A 4 -23.51 11.23 14.32
CA PHE A 4 -22.90 10.89 13.03
C PHE A 4 -21.38 11.01 13.05
N HIS A 5 -20.83 12.16 13.45
CA HIS A 5 -19.38 12.37 13.48
C HIS A 5 -18.67 11.39 14.41
N ARG A 6 -19.27 11.05 15.54
CA ARG A 6 -18.72 10.07 16.49
C ARG A 6 -18.71 8.65 15.91
N VAL A 7 -19.81 8.22 15.32
CA VAL A 7 -19.94 6.91 14.66
C VAL A 7 -18.94 6.81 13.51
N VAL A 8 -18.88 7.82 12.65
CA VAL A 8 -17.94 7.89 11.52
C VAL A 8 -16.48 7.91 11.96
N ALA A 9 -16.13 8.64 13.03
CA ALA A 9 -14.78 8.60 13.60
C ALA A 9 -14.42 7.21 14.16
N THR A 10 -15.41 6.45 14.62
CA THR A 10 -15.24 5.06 15.09
C THR A 10 -15.11 4.08 13.91
N ILE A 11 -15.70 4.38 12.75
CA ILE A 11 -15.56 3.61 11.50
C ILE A 11 -14.19 3.86 10.86
N ASP A 12 -13.81 5.12 10.71
CA ASP A 12 -12.60 5.56 10.02
C ASP A 12 -11.46 5.84 11.01
N THR A 13 -11.19 4.87 11.88
CA THR A 13 -10.14 4.99 12.89
C THR A 13 -8.77 5.29 12.27
N GLU A 14 -7.95 6.08 12.97
CA GLU A 14 -6.56 6.31 12.56
C GLU A 14 -5.77 4.98 12.50
N GLU A 15 -6.12 4.02 13.36
CA GLU A 15 -5.59 2.65 13.30
C GLU A 15 -5.89 1.99 11.95
N ARG A 16 -7.13 2.02 11.46
CA ARG A 16 -7.52 1.46 10.16
C ARG A 16 -6.70 2.08 9.03
N LYS A 17 -6.54 3.41 9.02
CA LYS A 17 -5.75 4.13 8.02
C LYS A 17 -4.28 3.71 8.07
N HIS A 18 -3.72 3.60 9.27
CA HIS A 18 -2.34 3.17 9.48
C HIS A 18 -2.10 1.74 9.01
N LEU A 19 -3.00 0.81 9.34
CA LEU A 19 -2.94 -0.59 8.90
C LEU A 19 -2.95 -0.69 7.37
N ILE A 20 -3.89 -0.04 6.70
CA ILE A 20 -3.98 -0.05 5.23
C ILE A 20 -2.72 0.58 4.59
N GLY A 21 -2.21 1.66 5.17
CA GLY A 21 -0.97 2.30 4.73
C GLY A 21 0.25 1.36 4.88
N GLY A 22 0.39 0.72 6.04
CA GLY A 22 1.47 -0.23 6.34
C GLY A 22 1.43 -1.46 5.44
N MET A 23 0.23 -2.03 5.22
CA MET A 23 0.05 -3.18 4.33
C MET A 23 0.52 -2.91 2.90
N ARG A 24 0.37 -1.68 2.38
CA ARG A 24 0.91 -1.35 1.05
C ARG A 24 2.44 -1.43 1.02
N GLY A 25 3.09 -0.99 2.09
CA GLY A 25 4.55 -1.11 2.27
C GLY A 25 4.99 -2.56 2.41
N ASP A 26 4.29 -3.34 3.25
CA ASP A 26 4.57 -4.77 3.44
C ASP A 26 4.37 -5.57 2.12
N MET A 27 3.35 -5.23 1.32
CA MET A 27 3.16 -5.84 0.00
C MET A 27 4.29 -5.50 -0.97
N ALA A 28 4.76 -4.24 -0.99
CA ALA A 28 5.89 -3.85 -1.81
C ALA A 28 7.17 -4.61 -1.42
N ALA A 29 7.43 -4.75 -0.11
CA ALA A 29 8.57 -5.51 0.41
C ALA A 29 8.49 -7.01 0.04
N LEU A 30 7.31 -7.62 0.14
CA LEU A 30 7.08 -9.01 -0.29
C LEU A 30 7.33 -9.21 -1.79
N LYS A 31 6.87 -8.28 -2.63
CA LYS A 31 7.13 -8.32 -4.07
C LYS A 31 8.62 -8.16 -4.37
N GLU A 32 9.29 -7.24 -3.68
CA GLU A 32 10.74 -7.04 -3.83
C GLU A 32 11.52 -8.29 -3.42
N GLU A 33 11.17 -8.92 -2.29
CA GLU A 33 11.82 -10.16 -1.83
C GLU A 33 11.72 -11.27 -2.88
N ARG A 34 10.53 -11.49 -3.45
CA ARG A 34 10.32 -12.51 -4.49
C ARG A 34 11.01 -12.18 -5.80
N ALA A 35 10.95 -10.93 -6.22
CA ALA A 35 11.66 -10.46 -7.39
C ALA A 35 13.18 -10.68 -7.22
N ARG A 36 13.73 -10.37 -6.05
CA ARG A 36 15.15 -10.63 -5.73
C ARG A 36 15.48 -12.12 -5.75
N LEU A 37 14.60 -12.99 -5.25
CA LEU A 37 14.79 -14.45 -5.36
C LEU A 37 14.89 -14.88 -6.83
N THR A 38 14.01 -14.39 -7.70
CA THR A 38 14.08 -14.64 -9.14
C THR A 38 15.38 -14.11 -9.75
N LEU A 39 15.81 -12.91 -9.35
CA LEU A 39 17.03 -12.26 -9.87
C LEU A 39 18.34 -12.89 -9.37
N ARG A 40 18.30 -13.79 -8.38
CA ARG A 40 19.46 -14.62 -8.00
C ARG A 40 19.83 -15.62 -9.08
N ASP A 41 18.87 -16.05 -9.90
CA ASP A 41 19.12 -16.98 -10.98
C ASP A 41 19.39 -16.27 -12.33
N VAL A 42 19.25 -14.95 -12.37
CA VAL A 42 19.48 -14.15 -13.58
C VAL A 42 20.97 -13.75 -13.67
N PRO A 43 21.72 -14.19 -14.70
CA PRO A 43 23.13 -13.83 -14.85
C PRO A 43 23.34 -12.33 -15.06
N VAL A 44 24.43 -11.79 -14.54
CA VAL A 44 24.84 -10.38 -14.69
C VAL A 44 24.96 -9.96 -16.15
N ASP A 45 25.29 -10.90 -17.05
CA ASP A 45 25.36 -10.68 -18.50
C ASP A 45 24.02 -10.21 -19.09
N LYS A 46 22.88 -10.49 -18.45
CA LYS A 46 21.58 -10.00 -18.90
C LYS A 46 21.48 -8.47 -18.87
N LEU A 47 22.21 -7.81 -17.97
CA LEU A 47 22.25 -6.35 -17.88
C LEU A 47 22.94 -5.72 -19.11
N ARG A 48 23.85 -6.45 -19.76
CA ARG A 48 24.49 -6.00 -21.01
C ARG A 48 23.47 -5.87 -22.14
N GLU A 49 22.53 -6.80 -22.23
CA GLU A 49 21.49 -6.80 -23.26
C GLU A 49 20.57 -5.58 -23.10
N LEU A 50 20.21 -5.25 -21.85
CA LEU A 50 19.37 -4.09 -21.51
C LEU A 50 20.10 -2.73 -21.66
N THR A 51 21.43 -2.74 -21.78
CA THR A 51 22.26 -1.55 -22.01
C THR A 51 22.76 -1.44 -23.45
N GLN A 52 22.21 -2.23 -24.38
CA GLN A 52 22.65 -2.28 -25.78
C GLN A 52 24.17 -2.52 -25.92
N GLY A 53 24.76 -3.27 -25.00
CA GLY A 53 26.20 -3.56 -25.01
C GLY A 53 27.11 -2.44 -24.46
N SER A 54 26.54 -1.34 -23.95
CA SER A 54 27.33 -0.21 -23.41
C SER A 54 28.14 -0.56 -22.17
N VAL A 55 27.77 -1.63 -21.45
CA VAL A 55 28.43 -2.05 -20.21
C VAL A 55 29.15 -3.38 -20.42
N ARG A 56 30.43 -3.44 -19.99
CA ARG A 56 31.19 -4.70 -19.92
C ARG A 56 30.91 -5.40 -18.58
N THR A 57 30.30 -6.57 -18.63
CA THR A 57 29.95 -7.41 -17.46
C THR A 57 31.05 -8.41 -17.07
N ALA A 58 32.00 -8.68 -17.97
CA ALA A 58 33.11 -9.61 -17.72
C ALA A 58 33.99 -9.26 -16.49
N PRO A 59 34.30 -7.98 -16.18
CA PRO A 59 35.01 -7.63 -14.95
C PRO A 59 34.22 -7.96 -13.68
N LEU A 60 32.89 -7.82 -13.69
CA LEU A 60 32.02 -8.14 -12.56
C LEU A 60 32.03 -9.64 -12.26
N ALA A 61 31.87 -10.47 -13.30
CA ALA A 61 31.93 -11.92 -13.14
C ALA A 61 33.28 -12.40 -12.57
N LYS A 62 34.40 -11.79 -12.99
CA LYS A 62 35.74 -12.07 -12.43
C LYS A 62 35.89 -11.62 -10.98
N ALA A 63 35.11 -10.63 -10.53
CA ALA A 63 35.06 -10.17 -9.16
C ALA A 63 34.08 -10.96 -8.28
N GLY A 64 33.47 -12.03 -8.81
CA GLY A 64 32.49 -12.86 -8.09
C GLY A 64 31.06 -12.31 -8.10
N ILE A 65 30.81 -11.23 -8.84
CA ILE A 65 29.48 -10.64 -9.03
C ILE A 65 28.88 -11.30 -10.28
N ALA A 66 28.12 -12.38 -10.08
CA ALA A 66 27.69 -13.26 -11.16
C ALA A 66 26.21 -13.07 -11.55
N THR A 67 25.39 -12.53 -10.64
CA THR A 67 23.94 -12.42 -10.80
C THR A 67 23.47 -10.97 -10.72
N VAL A 68 22.24 -10.71 -11.18
CA VAL A 68 21.63 -9.39 -11.02
C VAL A 68 21.39 -9.07 -9.54
N ASN A 69 21.01 -10.05 -8.74
CA ASN A 69 20.87 -9.85 -7.29
C ASN A 69 22.20 -9.49 -6.61
N ASP A 70 23.33 -10.04 -7.08
CA ASP A 70 24.65 -9.64 -6.56
C ASP A 70 24.90 -8.15 -6.82
N VAL A 71 24.62 -7.69 -8.04
CA VAL A 71 24.73 -6.26 -8.40
C VAL A 71 23.85 -5.39 -7.51
N LEU A 72 22.60 -5.78 -7.27
CA LEU A 72 21.66 -5.06 -6.38
C LEU A 72 22.12 -5.02 -4.92
N SER A 73 23.05 -5.89 -4.53
CA SER A 73 23.62 -5.93 -3.17
C SER A 73 24.83 -5.01 -3.00
N HIS A 74 25.27 -4.34 -4.07
CA HIS A 74 26.39 -3.41 -4.06
C HIS A 74 25.92 -1.96 -4.29
N ASP A 75 26.65 -1.01 -3.69
CA ASP A 75 26.54 0.41 -4.04
C ASP A 75 27.52 0.80 -5.15
N VAL A 76 27.38 2.03 -5.65
CA VAL A 76 28.23 2.57 -6.72
C VAL A 76 29.71 2.51 -6.31
N HIS A 77 30.03 2.86 -5.06
CA HIS A 77 31.40 2.90 -4.57
C HIS A 77 32.06 1.52 -4.50
N SER A 78 31.30 0.48 -4.13
CA SER A 78 31.79 -0.90 -4.09
C SER A 78 32.06 -1.42 -5.49
N LEU A 79 31.19 -1.10 -6.46
CA LEU A 79 31.39 -1.53 -7.84
C LEU A 79 32.58 -0.84 -8.52
N THR A 80 32.92 0.40 -8.15
CA THR A 80 34.11 1.08 -8.70
C THR A 80 35.44 0.50 -8.20
N GLN A 81 35.42 -0.32 -7.14
CA GLN A 81 36.60 -1.07 -6.72
C GLN A 81 36.94 -2.24 -7.67
N VAL A 82 36.00 -2.62 -8.56
CA VAL A 82 36.26 -3.65 -9.57
C VAL A 82 37.15 -3.09 -10.69
N PRO A 83 38.32 -3.69 -10.96
CA PRO A 83 39.22 -3.20 -12.01
C PRO A 83 38.52 -3.11 -13.37
N GLY A 84 38.51 -1.90 -13.95
CA GLY A 84 37.86 -1.63 -15.24
C GLY A 84 36.40 -1.17 -15.16
N VAL A 85 35.86 -0.95 -13.95
CA VAL A 85 34.54 -0.34 -13.74
C VAL A 85 34.72 1.08 -13.20
N GLY A 86 34.37 2.08 -14.02
CA GLY A 86 34.35 3.47 -13.59
C GLY A 86 33.01 3.87 -12.95
N GLU A 87 32.96 5.03 -12.31
CA GLU A 87 31.77 5.53 -11.59
C GLU A 87 30.52 5.60 -12.46
N SER A 88 30.63 6.17 -13.66
CA SER A 88 29.51 6.25 -14.61
C SER A 88 29.00 4.86 -15.01
N THR A 89 29.91 3.91 -15.20
CA THR A 89 29.56 2.51 -15.53
C THR A 89 28.88 1.82 -14.34
N ALA A 90 29.39 1.99 -13.12
CA ALA A 90 28.79 1.46 -11.90
C ALA A 90 27.36 2.01 -11.69
N ALA A 91 27.18 3.33 -11.83
CA ALA A 91 25.88 3.97 -11.71
C ALA A 91 24.89 3.45 -12.78
N GLN A 92 25.34 3.29 -14.03
CA GLN A 92 24.52 2.75 -15.10
C GLN A 92 24.11 1.30 -14.83
N ILE A 93 25.04 0.46 -14.36
CA ILE A 93 24.78 -0.95 -14.01
C ILE A 93 23.71 -1.05 -12.92
N ILE A 94 23.87 -0.29 -11.84
CA ILE A 94 22.92 -0.27 -10.72
C ILE A 94 21.56 0.22 -11.20
N ALA A 95 21.50 1.28 -12.01
CA ALA A 95 20.24 1.78 -12.56
C ALA A 95 19.53 0.75 -13.45
N VAL A 96 20.27 -0.05 -14.23
CA VAL A 96 19.68 -1.12 -15.05
C VAL A 96 19.20 -2.28 -14.18
N ALA A 97 19.96 -2.65 -13.16
CA ALA A 97 19.57 -3.69 -12.21
C ALA A 97 18.28 -3.30 -11.45
N HIS A 98 18.17 -2.05 -10.99
CA HIS A 98 16.93 -1.54 -10.38
C HIS A 98 15.75 -1.54 -11.34
N ARG A 99 15.94 -1.13 -12.61
CA ARG A 99 14.87 -1.23 -13.61
C ARG A 99 14.38 -2.67 -13.80
N LEU A 100 15.30 -3.64 -13.81
CA LEU A 100 14.93 -5.05 -13.92
C LEU A 100 14.24 -5.57 -12.64
N LEU A 101 14.61 -5.06 -11.47
CA LEU A 101 13.91 -5.32 -10.21
C LEU A 101 12.48 -4.78 -10.26
N ASP A 102 12.28 -3.52 -10.64
CA ASP A 102 10.96 -2.90 -10.77
C ASP A 102 10.08 -3.66 -11.76
N GLU A 103 10.65 -4.05 -12.91
CA GLU A 103 9.97 -4.87 -13.91
C GLU A 103 9.59 -6.24 -13.33
N SER A 104 10.51 -6.90 -12.63
CA SER A 104 10.24 -8.20 -11.99
C SER A 104 9.14 -8.09 -10.92
N MET A 105 9.16 -7.04 -10.09
CA MET A 105 8.13 -6.75 -9.11
C MET A 105 6.75 -6.51 -9.74
N SER A 106 6.69 -5.99 -10.97
CA SER A 106 5.43 -5.77 -11.69
C SER A 106 4.74 -7.08 -12.12
N TYR A 107 5.51 -8.15 -12.31
CA TYR A 107 4.98 -9.48 -12.62
C TYR A 107 4.55 -10.27 -11.38
N GLU A 108 4.97 -9.85 -10.18
CA GLU A 108 4.62 -10.50 -8.93
C GLU A 108 3.15 -10.30 -8.56
N LYS A 109 2.48 -11.39 -8.20
CA LYS A 109 1.08 -11.38 -7.78
C LYS A 109 0.93 -10.66 -6.44
N GLU A 110 -0.18 -9.95 -6.27
CA GLU A 110 -0.60 -9.38 -4.97
C GLU A 110 -1.12 -10.48 -4.04
N ALA A 111 -0.19 -11.24 -3.48
CA ALA A 111 -0.49 -12.32 -2.55
C ALA A 111 0.56 -12.37 -1.44
N VAL A 112 0.15 -12.81 -0.24
CA VAL A 112 1.06 -13.03 0.90
C VAL A 112 2.01 -14.20 0.66
N GLY A 113 1.61 -15.16 -0.19
CA GLY A 113 2.40 -16.35 -0.51
C GLY A 113 2.36 -17.40 0.60
N GLU A 114 3.22 -18.41 0.48
CA GLU A 114 3.27 -19.55 1.42
C GLU A 114 4.49 -19.51 2.34
N VAL A 115 5.50 -18.72 1.98
CA VAL A 115 6.73 -18.59 2.75
C VAL A 115 6.49 -17.65 3.92
N ARG A 116 6.89 -18.11 5.12
CA ARG A 116 6.83 -17.31 6.33
C ARG A 116 8.00 -16.31 6.35
N THR A 117 7.70 -15.04 6.12
CA THR A 117 8.66 -13.92 6.18
C THR A 117 8.14 -12.85 7.16
N PRO A 118 9.00 -12.01 7.74
CA PRO A 118 8.56 -10.95 8.65
C PRO A 118 7.50 -10.03 8.05
N ASP A 119 7.58 -9.76 6.75
CA ASP A 119 6.66 -8.88 6.04
C ASP A 119 5.30 -9.56 5.81
N ALA A 120 5.31 -10.87 5.52
CA ALA A 120 4.10 -11.69 5.44
C ALA A 120 3.39 -11.79 6.80
N GLU A 121 4.14 -11.94 7.89
CA GLU A 121 3.58 -11.94 9.24
C GLU A 121 2.93 -10.61 9.61
N ARG A 122 3.60 -9.48 9.37
CA ARG A 122 3.04 -8.15 9.62
C ARG A 122 1.76 -7.92 8.81
N MET A 123 1.75 -8.32 7.54
CA MET A 123 0.58 -8.28 6.69
C MET A 123 -0.60 -9.10 7.27
N LEU A 124 -0.35 -10.33 7.73
CA LEU A 124 -1.38 -11.18 8.32
C LEU A 124 -1.92 -10.63 9.64
N VAL A 125 -1.05 -10.09 10.49
CA VAL A 125 -1.45 -9.41 11.73
C VAL A 125 -2.32 -8.20 11.40
N ALA A 126 -1.93 -7.39 10.42
CA ALA A 126 -2.69 -6.21 10.00
C ALA A 126 -4.05 -6.59 9.40
N LEU A 127 -4.11 -7.62 8.55
CA LEU A 127 -5.36 -8.14 7.99
C LEU A 127 -6.29 -8.68 9.07
N HIS A 128 -5.75 -9.41 10.05
CA HIS A 128 -6.52 -9.91 11.18
C HIS A 128 -7.12 -8.74 11.98
N ARG A 129 -6.31 -7.72 12.27
CA ARG A 129 -6.78 -6.53 12.99
C ARG A 129 -7.82 -5.75 12.20
N LEU A 130 -7.61 -5.57 10.90
CA LEU A 130 -8.56 -4.91 10.01
C LEU A 130 -9.89 -5.67 9.97
N ARG A 131 -9.85 -7.00 9.93
CA ARG A 131 -11.06 -7.83 10.00
C ARG A 131 -11.81 -7.65 11.31
N ASP A 132 -11.13 -7.52 12.44
CA ASP A 132 -11.78 -7.28 13.73
C ASP A 132 -12.40 -5.87 13.81
N ILE A 133 -11.75 -4.87 13.21
CA ILE A 133 -12.32 -3.53 13.03
C ILE A 133 -13.58 -3.61 12.17
N ASP A 134 -13.50 -4.24 11.00
CA ASP A 134 -14.61 -4.35 10.07
C ASP A 134 -15.75 -5.24 10.65
N ALA A 135 -15.46 -6.23 11.50
CA ALA A 135 -16.48 -7.03 12.20
C ALA A 135 -17.31 -6.21 13.21
N THR A 136 -16.83 -5.05 13.64
CA THR A 136 -17.62 -4.09 14.43
C THR A 136 -18.80 -3.54 13.60
N PHE A 137 -18.72 -3.64 12.27
CA PHE A 137 -19.67 -3.06 11.32
C PHE A 137 -20.04 -4.07 10.22
N SER A 138 -21.12 -4.82 10.44
CA SER A 138 -21.55 -5.86 9.49
C SER A 138 -22.22 -5.32 8.21
N ASP A 139 -22.70 -4.08 8.22
CA ASP A 139 -23.46 -3.50 7.10
C ASP A 139 -22.57 -2.60 6.22
N SER A 140 -22.03 -3.19 5.14
CA SER A 140 -21.14 -2.49 4.20
C SER A 140 -21.83 -1.36 3.44
N ASP A 141 -23.12 -1.49 3.16
CA ASP A 141 -23.86 -0.54 2.34
C ASP A 141 -24.17 0.71 3.16
N LEU A 142 -24.59 0.53 4.41
CA LEU A 142 -24.72 1.63 5.37
C LEU A 142 -23.38 2.36 5.55
N LEU A 143 -22.26 1.65 5.73
CA LEU A 143 -20.94 2.27 5.85
C LEU A 143 -20.58 3.13 4.62
N ALA A 144 -20.87 2.63 3.42
CA ALA A 144 -20.62 3.36 2.17
C ALA A 144 -21.44 4.64 2.10
N ARG A 145 -22.73 4.59 2.49
CA ARG A 145 -23.61 5.76 2.57
C ARG A 145 -23.17 6.76 3.63
N LEU A 146 -22.85 6.32 4.85
CA LEU A 146 -22.36 7.21 5.91
C LEU A 146 -21.08 7.95 5.49
N ARG A 147 -20.17 7.29 4.77
CA ARG A 147 -18.97 7.94 4.20
C ARG A 147 -19.33 8.93 3.10
N SER A 148 -20.30 8.63 2.24
CA SER A 148 -20.72 9.57 1.19
C SER A 148 -21.40 10.82 1.74
N TYR A 149 -21.98 10.76 2.94
CA TYR A 149 -22.57 11.91 3.62
C TYR A 149 -21.52 12.84 4.26
N GLN A 150 -20.30 12.40 4.52
CA GLN A 150 -19.26 13.23 5.18
C GLN A 150 -19.06 14.60 4.52
N PRO A 151 -18.87 14.71 3.18
CA PRO A 151 -18.62 16.00 2.54
C PRO A 151 -19.80 16.97 2.67
N LEU A 152 -21.03 16.45 2.73
CA LEU A 152 -22.24 17.25 2.93
C LEU A 152 -22.31 17.75 4.38
N LEU A 153 -22.08 16.84 5.33
CA LEU A 153 -22.25 17.08 6.76
C LEU A 153 -21.07 17.82 7.41
N ALA A 154 -19.93 17.91 6.72
CA ALA A 154 -18.79 18.74 7.09
C ALA A 154 -18.96 20.22 6.71
N GLN A 155 -19.98 20.58 5.92
CA GLN A 155 -20.20 21.97 5.53
C GLN A 155 -20.67 22.80 6.73
N PRO A 156 -20.15 24.04 6.91
CA PRO A 156 -20.58 24.90 7.99
C PRO A 156 -22.06 25.26 7.84
N VAL A 157 -22.84 25.12 8.93
CA VAL A 157 -24.23 25.60 8.97
C VAL A 157 -24.22 27.13 8.81
N PRO A 158 -24.88 27.70 7.79
CA PRO A 158 -24.96 29.15 7.63
C PRO A 158 -25.65 29.79 8.84
N ALA A 159 -25.09 30.87 9.37
CA ALA A 159 -25.68 31.58 10.51
C ALA A 159 -27.10 32.12 10.22
N SER A 160 -27.46 32.30 8.95
CA SER A 160 -28.77 32.84 8.57
C SER A 160 -29.88 31.78 8.50
N SER A 161 -29.55 30.48 8.56
CA SER A 161 -30.57 29.42 8.50
C SER A 161 -30.08 28.09 9.08
N PRO A 162 -30.83 27.45 10.00
CA PRO A 162 -30.42 26.21 10.67
C PRO A 162 -30.69 24.94 9.83
N PHE A 163 -31.12 25.07 8.57
CA PHE A 163 -31.43 23.93 7.70
C PHE A 163 -30.46 23.80 6.54
N TYR A 164 -30.13 22.55 6.18
CA TYR A 164 -29.48 22.21 4.92
C TYR A 164 -30.55 21.96 3.85
N VAL A 165 -30.29 22.38 2.62
CA VAL A 165 -31.10 22.03 1.45
C VAL A 165 -30.27 21.11 0.58
N ALA A 166 -30.75 19.88 0.39
CA ALA A 166 -30.21 18.94 -0.57
C ALA A 166 -31.22 18.79 -1.71
N TYR A 167 -30.72 18.64 -2.93
CA TYR A 167 -31.54 18.30 -4.08
C TYR A 167 -31.35 16.81 -4.34
N SER A 168 -32.43 16.04 -4.33
CA SER A 168 -32.45 14.68 -4.87
C SER A 168 -33.60 14.58 -5.87
N ASP A 169 -33.36 13.78 -6.91
CA ASP A 169 -34.36 13.40 -7.91
C ASP A 169 -35.33 12.34 -7.37
N ASP A 170 -35.02 11.73 -6.20
CA ASP A 170 -35.78 10.65 -5.57
C ASP A 170 -36.13 10.98 -4.10
N THR A 171 -37.36 10.72 -3.69
CA THR A 171 -37.80 10.93 -2.30
C THR A 171 -37.28 9.80 -1.37
N ASP A 172 -37.03 8.61 -1.93
CA ASP A 172 -36.50 7.48 -1.17
C ASP A 172 -35.08 7.76 -0.63
N ASP A 173 -34.29 8.57 -1.34
CA ASP A 173 -32.96 9.01 -0.89
C ASP A 173 -33.01 9.80 0.42
N LEU A 174 -34.03 10.66 0.58
CA LEU A 174 -34.19 11.47 1.79
C LEU A 174 -34.59 10.58 2.98
N GLN A 175 -35.50 9.63 2.75
CA GLN A 175 -35.92 8.70 3.80
C GLN A 175 -34.74 7.83 4.24
N GLN A 176 -33.97 7.29 3.30
CA GLN A 176 -32.77 6.50 3.59
C GLN A 176 -31.73 7.31 4.38
N PHE A 177 -31.51 8.57 4.01
CA PHE A 177 -30.60 9.46 4.74
C PHE A 177 -31.06 9.71 6.18
N VAL A 178 -32.37 9.94 6.40
CA VAL A 178 -32.94 10.12 7.74
C VAL A 178 -32.80 8.85 8.58
N ASP A 179 -33.08 7.69 7.98
CA ASP A 179 -32.98 6.39 8.64
C ASP A 179 -31.52 6.07 9.03
N ASP A 180 -30.55 6.36 8.16
CA ASP A 180 -29.12 6.20 8.43
C ASP A 180 -28.64 7.12 9.57
N LEU A 181 -29.15 8.36 9.64
CA LEU A 181 -28.87 9.27 10.76
C LEU A 181 -29.51 8.80 12.07
N ALA A 182 -30.75 8.29 12.04
CA ALA A 182 -31.41 7.72 13.20
C ALA A 182 -30.65 6.47 13.71
N TRP A 183 -30.11 5.65 12.80
CA TRP A 183 -29.23 4.55 13.15
C TRP A 183 -27.96 5.04 13.87
N CYS A 184 -27.33 6.12 13.40
CA CYS A 184 -26.18 6.71 14.08
C CYS A 184 -26.54 7.19 15.50
N GLU A 185 -27.74 7.75 15.67
CA GLU A 185 -28.24 8.18 16.98
C GLU A 185 -28.54 7.01 17.92
N ALA A 186 -28.94 5.86 17.41
CA ALA A 186 -29.09 4.64 18.22
C ALA A 186 -27.73 4.02 18.61
N ASN A 187 -26.68 4.27 17.83
CA ASN A 187 -25.37 3.63 17.95
C ASN A 187 -24.24 4.58 18.39
N GLN A 188 -24.55 5.65 19.13
CA GLN A 188 -23.54 6.66 19.53
C GLN A 188 -22.41 6.12 20.42
N ASN A 189 -22.61 4.98 21.07
CA ASN A 189 -21.65 4.32 21.95
C ASN A 189 -20.93 3.15 21.28
N LEU A 190 -20.99 3.07 19.95
CA LEU A 190 -20.25 2.08 19.19
C LEU A 190 -18.75 2.22 19.45
N SER A 191 -18.07 1.09 19.54
CA SER A 191 -16.64 1.03 19.82
C SER A 191 -16.03 -0.16 19.09
N VAL A 192 -14.85 0.05 18.52
CA VAL A 192 -14.04 -1.03 17.93
C VAL A 192 -13.47 -1.91 19.04
N ALA A 193 -13.60 -3.22 18.88
CA ALA A 193 -13.03 -4.18 19.83
C ALA A 193 -11.50 -4.01 19.95
N GLY A 194 -10.99 -3.86 21.17
CA GLY A 194 -9.54 -3.72 21.42
C GLY A 194 -8.94 -2.35 21.14
N ALA A 195 -9.75 -1.31 20.88
CA ALA A 195 -9.28 0.07 20.95
C ALA A 195 -9.04 0.43 22.43
N GLN A 196 -7.78 0.42 22.85
CA GLN A 196 -7.30 1.04 24.11
C GLN A 196 -6.35 2.18 23.77
#